data_AF-A0A939HJ01-F1
#
_entry.id   AF-A0A939HJ01-F1
#
_cell.length_a   1.000
_cell.length_b   1.000
_cell.length_c   1.000
_cell.angle_alpha   90.00
_cell.angle_beta   90.00
_cell.angle_gamma   90.00
#
_symmetry.space_group_name_H-M   'P 1'
#
loop_
_entity.id
_entity.type
_entity.pdbx_description
1 polymer ?
#
loop_
_entity_poly.entity_id
_entity_poly.type
_entity_poly.pdbx_seq_one_letter_code
_entity_poly.pdbx_strand_id
1 'polypeptide(L)'
;MPWAAMFETTKWQPTTTDGYTISINPGDSCRIQIGSDQVLTGYVQSISEEVGPDEHILRVVVTSKSIDATECSAEFSTYQMNNTTVLAIAQQVCKPFGITVNSVGGAGSTPIQQFSVILTETAYEVIERATRLAGCLFYDQPDGSILLAPVSTVSVGALIQGQNVERARFMRSMNGRFSSIQAILQTTAVLFEAPQDGNKQAQEMQALTAPGQASASDPGVTRHRPLLVPVETGDADYKIAAQRVQWEVARRYGRSMPLELTCDSWRDSNGRLWQPNTLSATYLPKLGVTLTLLIAEVEFVQGMDGTHANIIAMPPEAFKPQPLVLPMAQNEGVAAATRNS
;
A
#
# COMPACT_ATOMS: atom_id res chain seq x y z
N MET A 1 -3.65 -5.98 1.94
CA MET A 1 -4.93 -6.66 2.21
C MET A 1 -5.37 -7.32 0.92
N PRO A 2 -5.67 -8.63 0.95
CA PRO A 2 -6.29 -9.32 -0.18
C PRO A 2 -7.55 -8.59 -0.62
N TRP A 3 -7.83 -8.59 -1.92
CA TRP A 3 -9.14 -8.12 -2.39
C TRP A 3 -10.25 -9.04 -1.90
N ALA A 4 -11.40 -8.47 -1.62
CA ALA A 4 -12.57 -9.21 -1.16
C ALA A 4 -13.83 -8.68 -1.82
N ALA A 5 -14.85 -9.53 -1.87
CA ALA A 5 -16.18 -9.21 -2.35
C ALA A 5 -17.21 -9.87 -1.45
N MET A 6 -18.38 -9.27 -1.39
CA MET A 6 -19.51 -9.76 -0.61
C MET A 6 -20.76 -9.73 -1.47
N PHE A 7 -21.50 -10.84 -1.45
CA PHE A 7 -22.77 -10.98 -2.14
C PHE A 7 -23.85 -11.31 -1.14
N GLU A 8 -25.00 -10.70 -1.31
CA GLU A 8 -26.22 -11.02 -0.56
C GLU A 8 -27.30 -11.44 -1.56
N THR A 9 -27.92 -12.59 -1.31
CA THR A 9 -28.98 -13.13 -2.15
C THR A 9 -29.95 -13.95 -1.30
N THR A 10 -31.00 -14.48 -1.92
CA THR A 10 -31.88 -15.48 -1.27
C THR A 10 -31.67 -16.82 -1.95
N LYS A 11 -31.68 -17.93 -1.20
CA LYS A 11 -31.48 -19.29 -1.73
C LYS A 11 -32.69 -19.81 -2.52
N TRP A 12 -33.80 -19.08 -2.56
CA TRP A 12 -35.07 -19.55 -3.11
C TRP A 12 -35.47 -18.79 -4.39
N GLN A 13 -35.70 -19.53 -5.47
CA GLN A 13 -36.20 -19.00 -6.73
C GLN A 13 -37.62 -19.56 -7.03
N PRO A 14 -38.67 -18.73 -7.08
CA PRO A 14 -40.06 -19.18 -7.23
C PRO A 14 -40.39 -19.92 -8.54
N THR A 15 -39.52 -19.87 -9.55
CA THR A 15 -39.85 -20.26 -10.93
C THR A 15 -39.42 -21.67 -11.35
N THR A 16 -38.79 -22.46 -10.47
CA THR A 16 -38.33 -23.81 -10.81
C THR A 16 -39.04 -24.88 -10.00
N THR A 17 -39.79 -25.75 -10.67
CA THR A 17 -40.62 -26.83 -10.10
C THR A 17 -39.84 -27.85 -9.27
N ASP A 18 -38.51 -27.94 -9.44
CA ASP A 18 -37.63 -28.88 -8.75
C ASP A 18 -36.63 -28.22 -7.77
N GLY A 19 -36.73 -26.91 -7.53
CA GLY A 19 -35.87 -26.18 -6.59
C GLY A 19 -34.37 -26.23 -6.92
N TYR A 20 -33.82 -25.20 -7.54
CA TYR A 20 -32.36 -25.12 -7.70
C TYR A 20 -31.69 -25.00 -6.33
N THR A 21 -30.88 -25.99 -5.96
CA THR A 21 -29.99 -25.87 -4.79
C THR A 21 -28.66 -25.31 -5.28
N ILE A 22 -28.42 -24.03 -5.01
CA ILE A 22 -27.10 -23.43 -5.17
C ILE A 22 -26.19 -24.06 -4.11
N SER A 23 -25.27 -24.93 -4.53
CA SER A 23 -24.23 -25.50 -3.66
C SER A 23 -22.99 -24.65 -3.77
N ILE A 24 -22.82 -23.72 -2.82
CA ILE A 24 -21.58 -22.97 -2.60
C ILE A 24 -21.10 -23.39 -1.21
N ASN A 25 -19.83 -23.77 -1.10
CA ASN A 25 -19.20 -24.16 0.15
C ASN A 25 -17.98 -23.27 0.45
N PRO A 26 -17.65 -23.04 1.74
CA PRO A 26 -16.38 -22.43 2.10
C PRO A 26 -15.20 -23.25 1.53
N GLY A 27 -14.22 -22.56 0.96
CA GLY A 27 -13.07 -23.15 0.27
C GLY A 27 -13.26 -23.38 -1.23
N ASP A 28 -14.48 -23.24 -1.76
CA ASP A 28 -14.71 -23.36 -3.20
C ASP A 28 -13.92 -22.29 -3.97
N SER A 29 -13.24 -22.71 -5.04
CA SER A 29 -12.59 -21.76 -5.96
C SER A 29 -13.62 -21.01 -6.78
N CYS A 30 -13.46 -19.70 -6.90
CA CYS A 30 -14.40 -18.85 -7.63
C CYS A 30 -13.71 -17.72 -8.39
N ARG A 31 -14.46 -17.16 -9.35
CA ARG A 31 -14.09 -15.97 -10.11
C ARG A 31 -15.27 -15.02 -10.12
N ILE A 32 -14.98 -13.74 -9.95
CA ILE A 32 -15.97 -12.66 -9.98
C ILE A 32 -15.71 -11.82 -11.22
N GLN A 33 -16.77 -11.55 -11.96
CA GLN A 33 -16.72 -10.76 -13.18
C GLN A 33 -17.79 -9.66 -13.17
N ILE A 34 -17.44 -8.50 -13.73
CA ILE A 34 -18.37 -7.41 -14.01
C ILE A 34 -18.49 -7.33 -15.54
N GLY A 35 -19.59 -7.86 -16.07
CA GLY A 35 -19.73 -8.08 -17.51
C GLY A 35 -18.66 -9.07 -18.00
N SER A 36 -17.84 -8.67 -18.97
CA SER A 36 -16.72 -9.49 -19.47
C SER A 36 -15.44 -9.37 -18.65
N ASP A 37 -15.34 -8.37 -17.76
CA ASP A 37 -14.10 -8.07 -17.06
C ASP A 37 -14.00 -8.86 -15.77
N GLN A 38 -12.94 -9.65 -15.64
CA GLN A 38 -12.62 -10.32 -14.39
C GLN A 38 -12.14 -9.29 -13.36
N VAL A 39 -12.65 -9.40 -12.13
CA VAL A 39 -12.35 -8.47 -11.04
C VAL A 39 -11.60 -9.15 -9.91
N LEU A 40 -11.94 -10.42 -9.63
CA LEU A 40 -11.33 -11.18 -8.55
C LEU A 40 -11.30 -12.66 -8.91
N THR A 41 -10.20 -13.33 -8.56
CA THR A 41 -10.07 -14.80 -8.60
C THR A 41 -9.56 -15.25 -7.24
N GLY A 42 -10.22 -16.23 -6.62
CA GLY A 42 -9.89 -16.68 -5.28
C GLY A 42 -10.86 -17.71 -4.73
N TYR A 43 -11.21 -17.60 -3.46
CA TYR A 43 -11.95 -18.62 -2.73
C TYR A 43 -13.15 -18.04 -1.98
N VAL A 44 -14.18 -18.87 -1.81
CA VAL A 44 -15.28 -18.57 -0.90
C VAL A 44 -14.77 -18.68 0.53
N GLN A 45 -14.66 -17.54 1.22
CA GLN A 45 -14.12 -17.48 2.58
C GLN A 45 -15.15 -17.91 3.62
N SER A 46 -16.37 -17.38 3.52
CA SER A 46 -17.42 -17.65 4.49
C SER A 46 -18.79 -17.54 3.86
N ILE A 47 -19.71 -18.34 4.40
CA ILE A 47 -21.12 -18.32 4.05
C ILE A 47 -21.90 -18.18 5.34
N SER A 48 -22.82 -17.23 5.39
CA SER A 48 -23.76 -17.09 6.49
C SER A 48 -25.18 -17.04 5.95
N GLU A 49 -26.06 -17.85 6.54
CA GLU A 49 -27.49 -17.88 6.24
C GLU A 49 -28.25 -17.29 7.44
N GLU A 50 -29.15 -16.36 7.16
CA GLU A 50 -30.06 -15.75 8.13
C GLU A 50 -31.49 -15.96 7.68
N VAL A 51 -32.36 -16.45 8.57
CA VAL A 51 -33.78 -16.67 8.32
C VAL A 51 -34.58 -16.01 9.43
N GLY A 52 -35.33 -14.99 9.07
CA GLY A 52 -36.27 -14.28 9.93
C GLY A 52 -37.72 -14.46 9.48
N PRO A 53 -38.69 -13.88 10.21
CA PRO A 53 -40.10 -13.90 9.82
C PRO A 53 -40.37 -13.25 8.45
N ASP A 54 -39.60 -12.21 8.10
CA ASP A 54 -39.83 -11.38 6.91
C ASP A 54 -38.69 -11.47 5.87
N GLU A 55 -37.59 -12.16 6.18
CA GLU A 55 -36.40 -12.19 5.32
C GLU A 55 -35.66 -13.53 5.35
N HIS A 56 -34.98 -13.82 4.24
CA HIS A 56 -34.05 -14.94 4.11
C HIS A 56 -32.82 -14.45 3.35
N ILE A 57 -31.70 -14.33 4.05
CA ILE A 57 -30.46 -13.76 3.51
C ILE A 57 -29.38 -14.84 3.48
N LEU A 58 -28.83 -15.10 2.30
CA LEU A 58 -27.60 -15.84 2.07
C LEU A 58 -26.50 -14.82 1.76
N ARG A 59 -25.51 -14.73 2.63
CA ARG A 59 -24.34 -13.86 2.46
C ARG A 59 -23.11 -14.71 2.17
N VAL A 60 -22.46 -14.42 1.04
CA VAL A 60 -21.24 -15.10 0.58
C VAL A 60 -20.11 -14.09 0.55
N VAL A 61 -19.05 -14.35 1.29
CA VAL A 61 -17.81 -13.57 1.26
C VAL A 61 -16.77 -14.33 0.47
N VAL A 62 -16.16 -13.64 -0.48
CA VAL A 62 -15.12 -14.17 -1.35
C VAL A 62 -13.86 -13.34 -1.17
N THR A 63 -12.71 -13.99 -1.10
CA THR A 63 -11.39 -13.36 -1.00
C THR A 63 -10.53 -13.76 -2.19
N SER A 64 -9.58 -12.90 -2.55
CA SER A 64 -8.55 -13.18 -3.56
C SER A 64 -7.64 -14.32 -3.12
N LYS A 65 -7.01 -15.02 -4.08
CA LYS A 65 -6.05 -16.10 -3.79
C LYS A 65 -4.94 -15.71 -2.83
N SER A 66 -4.56 -14.43 -2.79
CA SER A 66 -3.54 -13.90 -1.88
C SER A 66 -3.91 -14.00 -0.39
N ILE A 67 -5.15 -14.39 -0.07
CA ILE A 67 -5.55 -14.69 1.31
C ILE A 67 -4.66 -15.77 1.93
N ASP A 68 -4.30 -16.82 1.18
CA ASP A 68 -3.46 -17.90 1.68
C ASP A 68 -2.06 -17.39 2.01
N ALA A 69 -1.49 -16.53 1.17
CA ALA A 69 -0.21 -15.89 1.43
C ALA A 69 -0.26 -14.93 2.64
N THR A 70 -1.44 -14.39 2.95
CA THR A 70 -1.65 -13.44 4.05
C THR A 70 -1.81 -14.16 5.40
N GLU A 71 -2.51 -15.30 5.41
CA GLU A 71 -2.86 -16.02 6.63
C GLU A 71 -1.89 -17.17 6.96
N CYS A 72 -1.27 -17.79 5.96
CA CYS A 72 -0.42 -18.95 6.15
C CYS A 72 1.06 -18.58 6.29
N SER A 73 1.80 -19.39 7.07
CA SER A 73 3.25 -19.27 7.22
C SER A 73 3.98 -19.43 5.88
N ALA A 74 5.10 -18.72 5.72
CA ALA A 74 5.96 -18.88 4.55
C ALA A 74 6.68 -20.25 4.58
N GLU A 75 6.43 -21.10 3.58
CA GLU A 75 7.03 -22.43 3.48
C GLU A 75 8.05 -22.52 2.34
N PHE A 76 9.34 -22.70 2.67
CA PHE A 76 10.37 -23.09 1.70
C PHE A 76 11.59 -23.72 2.38
N SER A 77 12.39 -24.47 1.62
CA SER A 77 13.34 -25.46 2.15
C SER A 77 14.47 -24.93 3.02
N THR A 78 14.89 -23.67 2.87
CA THR A 78 16.12 -23.15 3.51
C THR A 78 15.89 -22.00 4.48
N TYR A 79 14.69 -21.39 4.51
CA TYR A 79 14.39 -20.15 5.24
C TYR A 79 15.40 -19.00 5.01
N GLN A 80 16.24 -19.12 3.97
CA GLN A 80 17.28 -18.19 3.58
C GLN A 80 17.39 -18.16 2.06
N MET A 81 17.57 -16.97 1.51
CA MET A 81 17.78 -16.74 0.08
C MET A 81 18.98 -15.81 -0.09
N ASN A 82 19.93 -16.21 -0.93
CA ASN A 82 21.16 -15.46 -1.18
C ASN A 82 21.24 -15.07 -2.66
N ASN A 83 21.90 -13.95 -2.96
CA ASN A 83 22.13 -13.44 -4.31
C ASN A 83 20.86 -13.46 -5.19
N THR A 84 19.78 -12.93 -4.65
CA THR A 84 18.45 -12.96 -5.27
C THR A 84 17.91 -11.54 -5.48
N THR A 85 16.67 -11.43 -5.95
CA THR A 85 15.95 -10.16 -6.04
C THR A 85 14.69 -10.21 -5.18
N VAL A 86 14.12 -9.04 -4.87
CA VAL A 86 12.84 -8.98 -4.13
C VAL A 86 11.70 -9.66 -4.90
N LEU A 87 11.69 -9.57 -6.23
CA LEU A 87 10.75 -10.31 -7.07
C LEU A 87 10.91 -11.82 -6.89
N ALA A 88 12.14 -12.33 -6.92
CA ALA A 88 12.40 -13.76 -6.76
C ALA A 88 12.05 -14.26 -5.34
N ILE A 89 12.29 -13.44 -4.31
CA ILE A 89 11.84 -13.73 -2.93
C ILE A 89 10.32 -13.88 -2.89
N ALA A 90 9.58 -12.91 -3.46
CA ALA A 90 8.13 -12.93 -3.48
C ALA A 90 7.58 -14.14 -4.26
N GLN A 91 8.18 -14.47 -5.41
CA GLN A 91 7.82 -15.66 -6.19
C GLN A 91 8.04 -16.96 -5.40
N GLN A 92 9.15 -17.06 -4.66
CA GLN A 92 9.48 -18.26 -3.91
C GLN A 92 8.50 -18.52 -2.76
N VAL A 93 8.11 -17.48 -2.01
CA VAL A 93 7.16 -17.63 -0.88
C VAL A 93 5.71 -17.79 -1.33
N CYS A 94 5.36 -17.32 -2.54
CA CYS A 94 4.03 -17.50 -3.12
C CYS A 94 3.84 -18.86 -3.82
N LYS A 95 4.94 -19.55 -4.16
CA LYS A 95 4.91 -20.81 -4.90
C LYS A 95 4.06 -21.92 -4.25
N PRO A 96 4.11 -22.17 -2.93
CA PRO A 96 3.29 -23.20 -2.29
C PRO A 96 1.78 -22.96 -2.46
N PHE A 97 1.36 -21.70 -2.55
CA PHE A 97 -0.04 -21.30 -2.68
C PHE A 97 -0.52 -21.24 -4.14
N GLY A 98 0.34 -21.54 -5.12
CA GLY A 98 0.00 -21.45 -6.53
C GLY A 98 -0.28 -20.02 -7.01
N ILE A 99 0.31 -19.02 -6.35
CA ILE A 99 0.17 -17.60 -6.69
C ILE A 99 1.36 -17.18 -7.54
N THR A 100 1.09 -16.64 -8.73
CA THR A 100 2.11 -16.02 -9.57
C THR A 100 2.42 -14.61 -9.07
N VAL A 101 3.70 -14.20 -9.10
CA VAL A 101 4.10 -12.82 -8.78
C VAL A 101 4.76 -12.18 -10.00
N ASN A 102 4.19 -11.07 -10.45
CA ASN A 102 4.61 -10.29 -11.61
C ASN A 102 5.27 -8.98 -11.17
N SER A 103 6.00 -8.33 -12.10
CA SER A 103 6.60 -7.03 -11.87
C SER A 103 6.43 -6.11 -13.08
N VAL A 104 6.22 -4.82 -12.83
CA VAL A 104 6.21 -3.76 -13.83
C VAL A 104 7.16 -2.63 -13.45
N GLY A 105 7.71 -1.93 -14.45
CA GLY A 105 8.57 -0.76 -14.22
C GLY A 105 9.85 -1.05 -13.44
N GLY A 106 10.33 -2.30 -13.43
CA GLY A 106 11.52 -2.72 -12.69
C GLY A 106 11.30 -2.92 -11.18
N ALA A 107 10.06 -2.92 -10.70
CA ALA A 107 9.75 -3.13 -9.28
C ALA A 107 10.28 -4.48 -8.78
N GLY A 108 10.90 -4.49 -7.61
CA GLY A 108 11.47 -5.70 -7.02
C GLY A 108 12.74 -6.24 -7.69
N SER A 109 13.34 -5.50 -8.65
CA SER A 109 14.64 -5.86 -9.25
C SER A 109 15.83 -5.62 -8.33
N THR A 110 15.61 -4.96 -7.19
CA THR A 110 16.63 -4.65 -6.19
C THR A 110 17.37 -5.93 -5.77
N PRO A 111 18.71 -5.98 -5.92
CA PRO A 111 19.49 -7.14 -5.55
C PRO A 111 19.55 -7.28 -4.03
N ILE A 112 19.36 -8.50 -3.55
CA ILE A 112 19.42 -8.88 -2.16
C ILE A 112 20.49 -9.96 -2.00
N GLN A 113 21.58 -9.60 -1.33
CA GLN A 113 22.72 -10.50 -1.11
C GLN A 113 22.37 -11.66 -0.20
N GLN A 114 21.66 -11.38 0.89
CA GLN A 114 21.14 -12.38 1.82
C GLN A 114 19.85 -11.88 2.45
N PHE A 115 18.84 -12.75 2.47
CA PHE A 115 17.55 -12.51 3.09
C PHE A 115 17.19 -13.73 3.92
N SER A 116 16.96 -13.52 5.21
CA SER A 116 16.46 -14.57 6.11
C SER A 116 14.99 -14.35 6.39
N VAL A 117 14.20 -15.42 6.27
CA VAL A 117 12.78 -15.45 6.65
C VAL A 117 12.69 -15.94 8.09
N ILE A 118 11.86 -15.28 8.88
CA ILE A 118 11.56 -15.74 10.23
C ILE A 118 10.53 -16.86 10.09
N LEU A 119 10.73 -18.00 10.77
CA LEU A 119 9.90 -19.19 10.58
C LEU A 119 8.41 -18.98 10.90
N THR A 120 8.10 -17.96 11.69
CA THR A 120 6.73 -17.61 12.08
C THR A 120 6.10 -16.54 11.18
N GLU A 121 6.85 -15.99 10.20
CA GLU A 121 6.31 -14.98 9.28
C GLU A 121 5.37 -15.63 8.25
N THR A 122 4.30 -14.92 7.88
CA THR A 122 3.49 -15.27 6.71
C THR A 122 4.20 -14.88 5.42
N ALA A 123 3.78 -15.44 4.28
CA ALA A 123 4.35 -15.04 2.98
C ALA A 123 4.13 -13.54 2.71
N TYR A 124 3.00 -12.97 3.14
CA TYR A 124 2.71 -11.55 3.08
C TYR A 124 3.73 -10.73 3.88
N GLU A 125 4.03 -11.11 5.12
CA GLU A 125 5.01 -10.39 5.95
C GLU A 125 6.41 -10.40 5.32
N VAL A 126 6.81 -11.54 4.72
CA VAL A 126 8.05 -11.64 3.96
C VAL A 126 8.06 -10.68 2.76
N ILE A 127 6.99 -10.67 1.97
CA ILE A 127 6.86 -9.78 0.80
C ILE A 127 6.84 -8.32 1.23
N GLU A 128 6.11 -7.98 2.29
CA GLU A 128 6.02 -6.62 2.84
C GLU A 128 7.39 -6.10 3.26
N ARG A 129 8.14 -6.91 4.01
CA ARG A 129 9.51 -6.56 4.44
C ARG A 129 10.46 -6.43 3.25
N ALA A 130 10.40 -7.34 2.29
CA ALA A 130 11.27 -7.31 1.11
C ALA A 130 10.94 -6.13 0.17
N THR A 131 9.67 -5.87 -0.09
CA THR A 131 9.22 -4.76 -0.97
C THR A 131 9.47 -3.39 -0.34
N ARG A 132 9.41 -3.29 0.99
CA ARG A 132 9.83 -2.10 1.72
C ARG A 132 11.32 -1.78 1.50
N LEU A 133 12.19 -2.80 1.48
CA LEU A 133 13.61 -2.63 1.15
C LEU A 133 13.82 -2.23 -0.32
N ALA A 134 13.03 -2.78 -1.25
CA ALA A 134 13.10 -2.43 -2.67
C ALA A 134 12.43 -1.09 -3.02
N GLY A 135 11.68 -0.49 -2.09
CA GLY A 135 10.93 0.73 -2.35
C GLY A 135 9.85 0.56 -3.42
N CYS A 136 9.11 -0.56 -3.40
CA CYS A 136 8.00 -0.80 -4.32
C CYS A 136 6.70 -1.17 -3.60
N LEU A 137 5.58 -1.03 -4.30
CA LEU A 137 4.26 -1.46 -3.87
C LEU A 137 3.99 -2.89 -4.31
N PHE A 138 3.05 -3.55 -3.65
CA PHE A 138 2.49 -4.82 -4.10
C PHE A 138 1.00 -4.89 -3.81
N TYR A 139 0.24 -5.49 -4.72
CA TYR A 139 -1.21 -5.65 -4.62
C TYR A 139 -1.69 -6.76 -5.55
N ASP A 140 -2.91 -7.23 -5.32
CA ASP A 140 -3.53 -8.29 -6.10
C ASP A 140 -3.85 -7.84 -7.54
N GLN A 141 -3.95 -8.81 -8.43
CA GLN A 141 -4.50 -8.65 -9.77
C GLN A 141 -5.78 -9.47 -9.92
N PRO A 142 -6.66 -9.13 -10.88
CA PRO A 142 -7.93 -9.84 -11.05
C PRO A 142 -7.83 -11.35 -11.33
N ASP A 143 -6.69 -11.83 -11.80
CA ASP A 143 -6.39 -13.25 -12.04
C ASP A 143 -5.92 -14.02 -10.80
N GLY A 144 -5.83 -13.34 -9.65
CA GLY A 144 -5.34 -13.90 -8.39
C GLY A 144 -3.82 -13.97 -8.30
N SER A 145 -3.10 -13.31 -9.23
CA SER A 145 -1.66 -13.07 -9.10
C SER A 145 -1.39 -11.81 -8.25
N ILE A 146 -0.14 -11.63 -7.83
CA ILE A 146 0.33 -10.42 -7.13
C ILE A 146 1.22 -9.63 -8.07
N LEU A 147 1.05 -8.31 -8.12
CA LEU A 147 1.86 -7.41 -8.91
C LEU A 147 2.77 -6.56 -8.02
N LEU A 148 4.08 -6.59 -8.27
CA LEU A 148 5.02 -5.59 -7.79
C LEU A 148 5.05 -4.40 -8.74
N ALA A 149 4.86 -3.18 -8.23
CA ALA A 149 4.82 -1.98 -9.04
C ALA A 149 5.38 -0.75 -8.31
N PRO A 150 5.91 0.26 -9.03
CA PRO A 150 6.08 1.59 -8.46
C PRO A 150 4.71 2.28 -8.29
N VAL A 151 4.72 3.48 -7.69
CA VAL A 151 3.58 4.40 -7.81
C VAL A 151 3.35 4.69 -9.29
N SER A 152 2.15 4.41 -9.77
CA SER A 152 1.82 4.46 -11.19
C SER A 152 1.78 5.89 -11.72
N THR A 153 2.11 6.01 -13.00
CA THR A 153 1.92 7.22 -13.80
C THR A 153 0.80 7.08 -14.84
N VAL A 154 0.09 5.96 -14.83
CA VAL A 154 -1.02 5.68 -15.74
C VAL A 154 -2.25 6.49 -15.31
N SER A 155 -2.77 7.29 -16.23
CA SER A 155 -3.99 8.07 -16.02
C SER A 155 -5.24 7.32 -16.50
N VAL A 156 -6.32 7.44 -15.73
CA VAL A 156 -7.67 6.96 -16.05
C VAL A 156 -8.63 8.16 -16.20
N GLY A 157 -9.91 7.89 -16.43
CA GLY A 157 -10.94 8.93 -16.57
C GLY A 157 -10.96 9.93 -15.41
N ALA A 158 -11.38 11.15 -15.71
CA ALA A 158 -11.41 12.25 -14.75
C ALA A 158 -12.58 12.12 -13.78
N LEU A 159 -12.41 12.66 -12.57
CA LEU A 159 -13.42 12.77 -11.52
C LEU A 159 -13.95 14.19 -11.49
N ILE A 160 -15.16 14.41 -12.00
CA ILE A 160 -15.71 15.75 -12.27
C ILE A 160 -17.04 15.96 -11.54
N GLN A 161 -17.10 17.02 -10.73
CA GLN A 161 -18.32 17.43 -10.05
C GLN A 161 -19.44 17.78 -11.04
N GLY A 162 -20.63 17.24 -10.80
CA GLY A 162 -21.80 17.48 -11.66
C GLY A 162 -21.80 16.67 -12.96
N GLN A 163 -20.83 15.76 -13.11
CA GLN A 163 -20.83 14.72 -14.15
C GLN A 163 -20.90 13.36 -13.45
N ASN A 164 -19.74 12.75 -13.19
CA ASN A 164 -19.62 11.37 -12.70
C ASN A 164 -19.33 11.26 -11.19
N VAL A 165 -19.41 12.37 -10.45
CA VAL A 165 -19.21 12.39 -8.99
C VAL A 165 -20.51 12.78 -8.31
N GLU A 166 -21.10 11.84 -7.58
CA GLU A 166 -22.37 11.99 -6.88
C GLU A 166 -22.18 12.61 -5.50
N ARG A 167 -21.17 12.11 -4.78
CA ARG A 167 -20.82 12.54 -3.43
C ARG A 167 -19.31 12.64 -3.31
N ALA A 168 -18.83 13.66 -2.60
CA ALA A 168 -17.42 13.80 -2.28
C ALA A 168 -17.22 14.45 -0.91
N ARG A 169 -16.18 14.00 -0.22
CA ARG A 169 -15.68 14.53 1.04
C ARG A 169 -14.18 14.70 0.93
N PHE A 170 -13.73 15.94 1.04
CA PHE A 170 -12.31 16.27 1.04
C PHE A 170 -11.86 16.70 2.43
N MET A 171 -10.80 16.08 2.94
CA MET A 171 -10.19 16.46 4.20
C MET A 171 -8.91 17.25 3.95
N ARG A 172 -8.63 18.25 4.78
CA ARG A 172 -7.31 18.90 4.86
C ARG A 172 -6.90 18.96 6.31
N SER A 173 -5.87 18.20 6.67
CA SER A 173 -5.48 18.03 8.05
C SER A 173 -4.08 18.58 8.35
N MET A 174 -3.90 19.11 9.55
CA MET A 174 -2.57 19.37 10.11
C MET A 174 -2.10 18.22 11.01
N ASN A 175 -2.95 17.20 11.21
CA ASN A 175 -2.59 16.01 11.98
C ASN A 175 -1.42 15.30 11.30
N GLY A 176 -0.42 14.92 12.10
CA GLY A 176 0.78 14.28 11.60
C GLY A 176 1.64 15.13 10.65
N ARG A 177 1.37 16.43 10.48
CA ARG A 177 2.25 17.35 9.74
C ARG A 177 3.15 18.17 10.67
N PHE A 178 4.34 18.47 10.18
CA PHE A 178 5.44 19.07 10.92
C PHE A 178 6.08 20.19 10.10
N SER A 179 6.50 21.28 10.75
CA SER A 179 7.14 22.42 10.08
C SER A 179 8.51 22.07 9.55
N SER A 180 9.25 21.24 10.29
CA SER A 180 10.57 20.77 9.92
C SER A 180 10.74 19.33 10.35
N ILE A 181 11.45 18.57 9.53
CA ILE A 181 11.84 17.20 9.80
C ILE A 181 13.36 17.15 9.73
N GLN A 182 14.00 16.71 10.81
CA GLN A 182 15.45 16.72 10.95
C GLN A 182 15.95 15.30 11.26
N ALA A 183 16.92 14.83 10.49
CA ALA A 183 17.62 13.60 10.81
C ALA A 183 18.58 13.82 11.99
N ILE A 184 18.54 12.92 12.98
CA ILE A 184 19.38 12.94 14.17
C ILE A 184 20.25 11.70 14.27
N LEU A 185 21.49 11.89 14.74
CA LEU A 185 22.44 10.84 15.04
C LEU A 185 22.02 10.12 16.33
N GLN A 186 22.08 8.80 16.34
CA GLN A 186 21.82 7.99 17.54
C GLN A 186 23.09 7.87 18.41
N THR A 187 23.72 8.99 18.70
CA THR A 187 24.90 9.08 19.57
C THR A 187 24.55 9.90 20.81
N THR A 188 25.30 9.70 21.89
CA THR A 188 25.16 10.52 23.09
C THR A 188 26.09 11.74 22.99
N ALA A 189 25.52 12.94 23.08
CA ALA A 189 26.30 14.14 23.35
C ALA A 189 26.61 14.18 24.85
N VAL A 190 27.88 14.22 25.23
CA VAL A 190 28.28 14.41 26.64
C VAL A 190 28.22 15.91 26.93
N LEU A 191 27.30 16.29 27.82
CA LEU A 191 27.09 17.68 28.21
C LEU A 191 27.66 17.91 29.61
N PHE A 192 28.52 18.91 29.75
CA PHE A 192 29.16 19.27 31.03
C PHE A 192 28.53 20.51 31.70
N GLU A 193 27.54 21.14 31.04
CA GLU A 193 26.91 22.38 31.50
C GLU A 193 25.38 22.29 31.33
N ALA A 194 24.64 22.96 32.20
CA ALA A 194 23.18 22.98 32.12
C ALA A 194 22.71 23.87 30.93
N PRO A 195 21.65 23.47 30.19
CA PRO A 195 21.22 24.15 28.96
C PRO A 195 20.57 25.54 29.17
N GLN A 196 20.60 26.10 30.39
CA GLN A 196 19.94 27.38 30.70
C GLN A 196 20.75 28.64 30.31
N ASP A 197 21.98 28.48 29.81
CA ASP A 197 22.78 29.60 29.31
C ASP A 197 22.66 29.77 27.79
N GLY A 198 21.88 30.75 27.32
CA GLY A 198 21.94 31.24 25.93
C GLY A 198 21.57 30.22 24.83
N ASN A 199 22.28 30.27 23.69
CA ASN A 199 22.05 29.40 22.51
C ASN A 199 22.57 27.95 22.68
N LYS A 200 22.95 27.52 23.90
CA LYS A 200 23.59 26.22 24.13
C LYS A 200 22.71 25.03 23.70
N GLN A 201 21.40 25.07 23.97
CA GLN A 201 20.48 24.02 23.50
C GLN A 201 20.53 23.82 21.97
N ALA A 202 20.62 24.91 21.19
CA ALA A 202 20.69 24.82 19.74
C ALA A 202 22.02 24.22 19.26
N GLN A 203 23.13 24.55 19.94
CA GLN A 203 24.45 24.00 19.65
C GLN A 203 24.53 22.50 20.02
N GLU A 204 23.95 22.11 21.14
CA GLU A 204 23.88 20.71 21.58
C GLU A 204 23.04 19.88 20.61
N MET A 205 21.89 20.40 20.17
CA MET A 205 21.09 19.76 19.12
C MET A 205 21.82 19.68 17.78
N GLN A 206 22.66 20.66 17.46
CA GLN A 206 23.47 20.64 16.24
C GLN A 206 24.50 19.50 16.26
N ALA A 207 25.10 19.20 17.42
CA ALA A 207 26.03 18.07 17.55
C ALA A 207 25.36 16.70 17.30
N LEU A 208 24.05 16.60 17.56
CA LEU A 208 23.24 15.41 17.32
C LEU A 208 22.53 15.44 15.96
N THR A 209 22.73 16.48 15.16
CA THR A 209 22.08 16.65 13.86
C THR A 209 22.95 16.08 12.76
N ALA A 210 22.36 15.26 11.87
CA ALA A 210 23.08 14.74 10.72
C ALA A 210 23.45 15.89 9.74
N PRO A 211 24.70 15.97 9.26
CA PRO A 211 25.11 16.97 8.28
C PRO A 211 24.52 16.67 6.88
N GLY A 212 24.61 17.64 5.95
CA GLY A 212 24.40 17.37 4.51
C GLY A 212 22.95 17.29 4.01
N GLN A 213 22.17 18.37 4.12
CA GLN A 213 20.77 18.43 3.63
C GLN A 213 19.83 17.36 4.21
N ALA A 214 20.20 16.72 5.32
CA ALA A 214 19.38 15.75 6.03
C ALA A 214 18.26 16.42 6.87
N SER A 215 17.70 17.51 6.34
CA SER A 215 16.54 18.21 6.88
C SER A 215 15.58 18.62 5.76
N ALA A 216 14.28 18.65 6.07
CA ALA A 216 13.25 19.07 5.15
C ALA A 216 12.23 19.96 5.86
N SER A 217 11.68 20.95 5.16
CA SER A 217 10.66 21.86 5.68
C SER A 217 9.35 21.67 4.92
N ASP A 218 8.24 21.73 5.64
CA ASP A 218 6.91 21.72 5.04
C ASP A 218 6.38 23.16 4.96
N PRO A 219 6.32 23.77 3.76
CA PRO A 219 5.89 25.15 3.61
C PRO A 219 4.42 25.36 3.99
N GLY A 220 3.61 24.30 4.05
CA GLY A 220 2.21 24.38 4.48
C GLY A 220 2.02 24.43 6.00
N VAL A 221 3.09 24.31 6.80
CA VAL A 221 3.03 24.27 8.27
C VAL A 221 3.79 25.46 8.84
N THR A 222 3.10 26.60 8.99
CA THR A 222 3.69 27.86 9.45
C THR A 222 4.02 27.89 10.95
N ARG A 223 3.31 27.08 11.74
CA ARG A 223 3.55 26.96 13.18
C ARG A 223 4.72 26.03 13.47
N HIS A 224 5.59 26.41 14.39
CA HIS A 224 6.70 25.57 14.84
C HIS A 224 6.22 24.21 15.38
N ARG A 225 6.54 23.14 14.65
CA ARG A 225 6.18 21.73 14.90
C ARG A 225 7.31 20.83 14.37
N PRO A 226 8.45 20.70 15.06
CA PRO A 226 9.54 19.88 14.59
C PRO A 226 9.25 18.38 14.75
N LEU A 227 9.80 17.56 13.86
CA LEU A 227 9.93 16.11 14.01
C LEU A 227 11.41 15.74 13.89
N LEU A 228 11.89 14.88 14.77
CA LEU A 228 13.22 14.30 14.69
C LEU A 228 13.09 12.84 14.21
N VAL A 229 13.92 12.44 13.25
CA VAL A 229 13.98 11.07 12.74
C VAL A 229 15.39 10.51 12.89
N PRO A 230 15.58 9.28 13.38
CA PRO A 230 16.93 8.73 13.53
C PRO A 230 17.56 8.41 12.18
N VAL A 231 18.85 8.68 12.04
CA VAL A 231 19.69 8.14 10.97
C VAL A 231 19.85 6.63 11.17
N GLU A 232 19.68 5.87 10.11
CA GLU A 232 19.87 4.42 10.12
C GLU A 232 21.36 4.07 10.16
N THR A 233 21.73 3.04 10.94
CA THR A 233 23.10 2.55 10.99
C THR A 233 23.54 2.05 9.61
N GLY A 234 24.72 2.45 9.16
CA GLY A 234 25.26 2.09 7.84
C GLY A 234 24.88 3.05 6.71
N ASP A 235 24.19 4.16 6.99
CA ASP A 235 23.93 5.21 6.00
C ASP A 235 25.19 6.05 5.70
N ALA A 236 26.01 5.57 4.75
CA ALA A 236 27.20 6.28 4.31
C ALA A 236 26.84 7.65 3.70
N ASP A 237 27.46 8.71 4.21
CA ASP A 237 27.25 10.10 3.83
C ASP A 237 25.80 10.62 4.04
N TYR A 238 24.99 9.95 4.86
CA TYR A 238 23.62 10.39 5.20
C TYR A 238 22.67 10.50 3.99
N LYS A 239 22.95 9.77 2.90
CA LYS A 239 22.19 9.85 1.65
C LYS A 239 20.75 9.38 1.83
N ILE A 240 20.57 8.26 2.55
CA ILE A 240 19.24 7.72 2.81
C ILE A 240 18.49 8.60 3.81
N ALA A 241 19.17 9.15 4.81
CA ALA A 241 18.59 10.11 5.76
C ALA A 241 18.05 11.36 5.05
N ALA A 242 18.81 11.92 4.09
CA ALA A 242 18.37 13.05 3.28
C ALA A 242 17.13 12.73 2.43
N GLN A 243 17.08 11.54 1.82
CA GLN A 243 15.89 11.08 1.11
C GLN A 243 14.70 10.86 2.07
N ARG A 244 14.96 10.31 3.26
CA ARG A 244 13.93 9.99 4.25
C ARG A 244 13.23 11.22 4.80
N VAL A 245 13.96 12.30 5.10
CA VAL A 245 13.31 13.54 5.58
C VAL A 245 12.42 14.17 4.51
N GLN A 246 12.84 14.14 3.23
CA GLN A 246 12.02 14.64 2.12
C GLN A 246 10.79 13.75 1.90
N TRP A 247 10.98 12.43 1.96
CA TRP A 247 9.92 11.45 1.89
C TRP A 247 8.89 11.62 3.02
N GLU A 248 9.33 11.84 4.26
CA GLU A 248 8.43 12.07 5.40
C GLU A 248 7.54 13.30 5.16
N VAL A 249 8.12 14.42 4.69
CA VAL A 249 7.33 15.64 4.36
C VAL A 249 6.31 15.31 3.27
N ALA A 250 6.75 14.74 2.15
CA ALA A 250 5.91 14.46 1.00
C ALA A 250 4.77 13.47 1.33
N ARG A 251 5.10 12.39 2.06
CA ARG A 251 4.13 11.36 2.45
C ARG A 251 3.10 11.90 3.44
N ARG A 252 3.53 12.67 4.45
CA ARG A 252 2.62 13.30 5.43
C ARG A 252 1.73 14.34 4.77
N TYR A 253 2.27 15.13 3.83
CA TYR A 253 1.48 16.04 3.01
C TYR A 253 0.40 15.27 2.23
N GLY A 254 0.78 14.24 1.47
CA GLY A 254 -0.18 13.45 0.70
C GLY A 254 -1.27 12.81 1.57
N ARG A 255 -0.88 12.18 2.70
CA ARG A 255 -1.85 11.55 3.62
C ARG A 255 -2.70 12.55 4.41
N SER A 256 -2.38 13.84 4.37
CA SER A 256 -3.18 14.88 5.03
C SER A 256 -4.40 15.33 4.23
N MET A 257 -4.50 14.88 2.97
CA MET A 257 -5.52 15.31 2.02
C MET A 257 -6.27 14.16 1.35
N PRO A 258 -6.87 13.23 2.12
CA PRO A 258 -7.70 12.20 1.51
C PRO A 258 -8.97 12.81 0.91
N LEU A 259 -9.28 12.36 -0.29
CA LEU A 259 -10.56 12.58 -0.96
C LEU A 259 -11.31 11.25 -0.99
N GLU A 260 -12.46 11.22 -0.33
CA GLU A 260 -13.41 10.12 -0.37
C GLU A 260 -14.56 10.55 -1.29
N LEU A 261 -14.93 9.73 -2.28
CA LEU A 261 -16.02 10.06 -3.20
C LEU A 261 -16.79 8.82 -3.65
N THR A 262 -18.00 9.06 -4.14
CA THR A 262 -18.85 8.06 -4.80
C THR A 262 -19.09 8.50 -6.23
N CYS A 263 -18.74 7.61 -7.17
CA CYS A 263 -19.03 7.74 -8.59
C CYS A 263 -20.30 6.99 -8.97
N ASP A 264 -20.96 7.50 -10.02
CA ASP A 264 -22.21 7.01 -10.61
C ASP A 264 -22.08 5.68 -11.38
N SER A 265 -20.85 5.16 -11.50
CA SER A 265 -20.55 3.96 -12.27
C SER A 265 -19.28 3.28 -11.80
N TRP A 266 -19.23 1.95 -11.96
CA TRP A 266 -18.02 1.13 -11.80
C TRP A 266 -16.94 1.45 -12.83
N ARG A 267 -17.29 2.14 -13.92
CA ARG A 267 -16.40 2.42 -15.04
C ARG A 267 -16.12 3.90 -15.19
N ASP A 268 -14.90 4.20 -15.62
CA ASP A 268 -14.48 5.53 -16.01
C ASP A 268 -15.10 5.97 -17.34
N SER A 269 -14.84 7.21 -17.76
CA SER A 269 -15.34 7.77 -19.02
C SER A 269 -14.85 7.03 -20.26
N ASN A 270 -13.80 6.19 -20.15
CA ASN A 270 -13.26 5.37 -21.22
C ASN A 270 -13.84 3.94 -21.21
N GLY A 271 -14.79 3.66 -20.32
CA GLY A 271 -15.41 2.35 -20.16
C GLY A 271 -14.54 1.33 -19.41
N ARG A 272 -13.42 1.73 -18.79
CA ARG A 272 -12.56 0.83 -18.00
C ARG A 272 -13.01 0.83 -16.54
N LEU A 273 -12.92 -0.31 -15.86
CA LEU A 273 -13.15 -0.36 -14.41
C LEU A 273 -12.17 0.56 -13.69
N TRP A 274 -12.64 1.24 -12.64
CA TRP A 274 -11.75 1.97 -11.73
C TRP A 274 -10.75 1.00 -11.09
N GLN A 275 -9.49 1.41 -10.98
CA GLN A 275 -8.43 0.56 -10.42
C GLN A 275 -7.56 1.33 -9.44
N PRO A 276 -7.11 0.70 -8.34
CA PRO A 276 -6.11 1.29 -7.46
C PRO A 276 -4.79 1.49 -8.20
N ASN A 277 -3.94 2.36 -7.66
CA ASN A 277 -2.66 2.74 -8.27
C ASN A 277 -2.82 3.27 -9.71
N THR A 278 -3.80 4.14 -9.93
CA THR A 278 -3.96 4.90 -11.18
C THR A 278 -4.20 6.38 -10.87
N LEU A 279 -3.80 7.27 -11.77
CA LEU A 279 -3.96 8.72 -11.62
C LEU A 279 -5.29 9.17 -12.22
N SER A 280 -6.02 10.03 -11.53
CA SER A 280 -7.22 10.68 -12.06
C SER A 280 -7.16 12.19 -11.85
N ALA A 281 -7.40 12.93 -12.92
CA ALA A 281 -7.60 14.36 -12.86
C ALA A 281 -8.92 14.63 -12.12
N THR A 282 -8.86 15.37 -11.02
CA THR A 282 -10.00 15.61 -10.14
C THR A 282 -10.36 17.09 -10.13
N TYR A 283 -11.62 17.39 -10.48
CA TYR A 283 -12.17 18.74 -10.52
C TYR A 283 -13.48 18.82 -9.72
N LEU A 284 -13.36 19.27 -8.47
CA LEU A 284 -14.47 19.49 -7.53
C LEU A 284 -14.43 20.94 -7.02
N PRO A 285 -14.88 21.92 -7.82
CA PRO A 285 -14.77 23.34 -7.49
C PRO A 285 -15.48 23.73 -6.19
N LYS A 286 -16.59 23.09 -5.81
CA LYS A 286 -17.26 23.38 -4.53
C LYS A 286 -16.43 22.95 -3.30
N LEU A 287 -15.48 22.04 -3.48
CA LEU A 287 -14.53 21.62 -2.43
C LEU A 287 -13.16 22.28 -2.58
N GLY A 288 -12.97 23.13 -3.60
CA GLY A 288 -11.68 23.75 -3.91
C GLY A 288 -10.61 22.74 -4.36
N VAL A 289 -11.02 21.60 -4.93
CA VAL A 289 -10.10 20.56 -5.40
C VAL A 289 -9.95 20.65 -6.92
N THR A 290 -8.74 21.01 -7.37
CA THR A 290 -8.31 20.92 -8.76
C THR A 290 -6.90 20.32 -8.77
N LEU A 291 -6.82 19.00 -8.65
CA LEU A 291 -5.58 18.26 -8.44
C LEU A 291 -5.60 16.97 -9.26
N THR A 292 -4.42 16.40 -9.53
CA THR A 292 -4.30 15.02 -9.96
C THR A 292 -4.06 14.16 -8.73
N LEU A 293 -4.92 13.18 -8.49
CA LEU A 293 -4.85 12.29 -7.33
C LEU A 293 -4.60 10.86 -7.80
N LEU A 294 -3.89 10.09 -6.98
CA LEU A 294 -3.76 8.64 -7.15
C LEU A 294 -4.93 7.96 -6.44
N ILE A 295 -5.63 7.08 -7.15
CA ILE A 295 -6.65 6.20 -6.58
C ILE A 295 -5.95 5.18 -5.68
N ALA A 296 -6.26 5.23 -4.39
CA ALA A 296 -5.71 4.36 -3.37
C ALA A 296 -6.55 3.09 -3.22
N GLU A 297 -7.86 3.27 -3.16
CA GLU A 297 -8.83 2.21 -2.91
C GLU A 297 -10.05 2.43 -3.80
N VAL A 298 -10.64 1.32 -4.24
CA VAL A 298 -11.87 1.27 -5.02
C VAL A 298 -12.74 0.17 -4.42
N GLU A 299 -13.99 0.51 -4.13
CA GLU A 299 -15.03 -0.43 -3.74
C GLU A 299 -16.18 -0.31 -4.74
N PHE A 300 -16.52 -1.44 -5.37
CA PHE A 300 -17.66 -1.53 -6.28
C PHE A 300 -18.89 -1.99 -5.50
N VAL A 301 -19.93 -1.15 -5.51
CA VAL A 301 -21.19 -1.41 -4.81
C VAL A 301 -22.32 -1.49 -5.83
N GLN A 302 -23.22 -2.45 -5.66
CA GLN A 302 -24.50 -2.48 -6.36
C GLN A 302 -25.60 -2.81 -5.36
N GLY A 303 -26.64 -1.99 -5.37
CA GLY A 303 -27.78 -2.09 -4.46
C GLY A 303 -29.08 -1.62 -5.11
N MET A 304 -30.09 -1.38 -4.28
CA MET A 304 -31.39 -0.87 -4.75
C MET A 304 -31.30 0.54 -5.36
N ASP A 305 -30.28 1.30 -4.97
CA ASP A 305 -29.96 2.64 -5.43
C ASP A 305 -29.06 2.65 -6.68
N GLY A 306 -28.79 1.49 -7.27
CA GLY A 306 -28.05 1.35 -8.52
C GLY A 306 -26.62 0.86 -8.33
N THR A 307 -25.73 1.33 -9.19
CA THR A 307 -24.35 0.85 -9.32
C THR A 307 -23.40 2.00 -9.03
N HIS A 308 -22.54 1.82 -8.03
CA HIS A 308 -21.70 2.88 -7.47
C HIS A 308 -20.26 2.44 -7.31
N ALA A 309 -19.32 3.36 -7.48
CA ALA A 309 -17.92 3.13 -7.11
C ALA A 309 -17.49 4.10 -6.01
N ASN A 310 -17.19 3.57 -4.82
CA ASN A 310 -16.59 4.34 -3.74
C ASN A 310 -15.08 4.37 -3.95
N ILE A 311 -14.50 5.56 -4.01
CA ILE A 311 -13.09 5.79 -4.31
C ILE A 311 -12.46 6.60 -3.19
N ILE A 312 -11.30 6.13 -2.72
CA ILE A 312 -10.40 6.94 -1.89
C ILE A 312 -9.20 7.31 -2.75
N ALA A 313 -8.97 8.62 -2.92
CA ALA A 313 -7.84 9.14 -3.67
C ALA A 313 -7.03 10.13 -2.83
N MET A 314 -5.71 10.16 -3.02
CA MET A 314 -4.81 11.09 -2.33
C MET A 314 -3.71 11.56 -3.30
N PRO A 315 -2.96 12.64 -2.98
CA PRO A 315 -1.78 13.00 -3.74
C PRO A 315 -0.80 11.80 -3.89
N PRO A 316 -0.19 11.58 -5.06
CA PRO A 316 0.65 10.40 -5.32
C PRO A 316 1.82 10.25 -4.34
N GLU A 317 2.31 11.36 -3.79
CA GLU A 317 3.37 11.40 -2.78
C GLU A 317 3.03 10.58 -1.51
N ALA A 318 1.73 10.41 -1.21
CA ALA A 318 1.26 9.60 -0.08
C ALA A 318 1.69 8.12 -0.16
N PHE A 319 1.97 7.64 -1.38
CA PHE A 319 2.23 6.22 -1.69
C PHE A 319 3.68 5.95 -2.08
N LYS A 320 4.53 6.98 -2.12
CA LYS A 320 5.97 6.76 -2.32
C LYS A 320 6.49 5.85 -1.21
N PRO A 321 7.22 4.77 -1.53
CA PRO A 321 7.80 3.90 -0.51
C PRO A 321 8.92 4.61 0.28
N GLN A 322 9.11 4.17 1.52
CA GLN A 322 10.15 4.72 2.40
C GLN A 322 11.53 4.35 1.88
N PRO A 323 12.48 5.30 1.75
CA PRO A 323 13.87 4.97 1.49
C PRO A 323 14.48 4.33 2.75
N LEU A 324 15.12 3.17 2.58
CA LEU A 324 15.77 2.41 3.64
C LEU A 324 17.22 2.11 3.28
N VAL A 325 18.08 2.01 4.29
CA VAL A 325 19.44 1.50 4.10
C VAL A 325 19.37 0.00 3.87
N LEU A 326 19.90 -0.46 2.75
CA LEU A 326 20.00 -1.89 2.47
C LEU A 326 21.06 -2.51 3.40
N PRO A 327 20.71 -3.48 4.27
CA PRO A 327 21.59 -3.97 5.33
C PRO A 327 22.93 -4.59 4.88
N MET A 328 23.16 -4.79 3.57
CA MET A 328 24.29 -5.60 3.07
C MET A 328 25.03 -5.03 1.85
N ALA A 329 24.83 -3.77 1.47
CA ALA A 329 25.73 -3.13 0.51
C ALA A 329 27.17 -2.98 1.05
N GLN A 330 27.42 -3.28 2.33
CA GLN A 330 28.66 -2.94 3.04
C GLN A 330 29.15 -4.01 4.02
N ASN A 331 28.88 -5.30 3.79
CA ASN A 331 29.67 -6.30 4.49
C ASN A 331 31.06 -6.32 3.84
N GLU A 332 32.05 -5.65 4.44
CA GLU A 332 33.43 -5.61 3.91
C GLU A 332 33.99 -7.03 3.65
N GLY A 333 33.55 -8.03 4.41
CA GLY A 333 33.89 -9.44 4.17
C GLY A 333 33.37 -10.00 2.84
N VAL A 334 32.21 -9.53 2.35
CA VAL A 334 31.64 -9.95 1.04
C VAL A 334 32.19 -9.09 -0.09
N ALA A 335 32.43 -7.80 0.15
CA ALA A 335 33.13 -6.91 -0.78
C ALA A 335 34.60 -7.31 -0.99
N ALA A 336 35.21 -8.00 -0.02
CA ALA A 336 36.52 -8.62 -0.16
C ALA A 336 36.46 -9.94 -0.96
N ALA A 337 35.41 -10.75 -0.78
CA ALA A 337 35.22 -11.98 -1.54
C ALA A 337 34.94 -11.73 -3.03
N THR A 338 34.19 -10.69 -3.35
CA THR A 338 33.88 -10.28 -4.75
C THR A 338 35.00 -9.50 -5.44
N ARG A 339 35.97 -8.96 -4.70
CA ARG A 339 37.20 -8.36 -5.29
C ARG A 339 38.26 -9.40 -5.68
N ASN A 340 38.14 -10.62 -5.17
CA ASN A 340 39.10 -11.71 -5.38
C ASN A 340 38.56 -12.85 -6.27
N SER A 341 37.40 -12.65 -6.90
CA SER A 341 36.79 -13.53 -7.90
C SER A 341 36.81 -12.85 -9.26
#